data_AF-A0AAX4HGJ0-F1
#
_entry.id   AF-A0AAX4HGJ0-F1
#
_cell.length_a   1.000
_cell.length_b   1.000
_cell.length_c   1.000
_cell.angle_alpha   90.00
_cell.angle_beta   90.00
_cell.angle_gamma   90.00
#
_symmetry.space_group_name_H-M   'P 1'
#
loop_
_entity.id
_entity.type
_entity.pdbx_description
1 polymer ?
#
loop_
_entity_poly.entity_id
_entity_poly.type
_entity_poly.pdbx_seq_one_letter_code
_entity_poly.pdbx_strand_id
1 'polypeptide(L)'
;MLFPDSSDSDIDLPRKTKRFVPPKLGPQKKLALSPDDPESPEISEDELPPKPHKNTLSESILDSNSVGFKIMQKMGFSMDGRLGAKHNPNALREPLPIKKRKVNSGIVPSKTVQLQNADSAHSAAYTQSRKSALAVRESTSMIRKLQKFCFESSGDDSRLVAGEDIDLINPLWREFARKEVDPDHAPTPVDVEQLTDLLRYVRATYFYCPYCGIKFEDFDDLSLHCPGPSKEDHPI
;
A
#
# COMPACT_ATOMS: atom_id res chain seq x y z
N MET A 1 10.02 -25.17 -59.09
CA MET A 1 9.23 -24.36 -58.16
C MET A 1 8.52 -25.38 -57.24
N LEU A 2 8.98 -25.81 -56.06
CA LEU A 2 9.39 -25.08 -54.83
C LEU A 2 8.36 -23.99 -54.53
N PHE A 3 7.47 -24.05 -53.53
CA PHE A 3 7.55 -24.52 -52.14
C PHE A 3 6.20 -25.09 -51.63
N PRO A 4 6.21 -25.94 -50.58
CA PRO A 4 5.06 -26.20 -49.71
C PRO A 4 5.04 -25.21 -48.53
N ASP A 5 3.87 -24.83 -47.99
CA ASP A 5 3.83 -24.45 -46.58
C ASP A 5 2.44 -24.56 -45.94
N SER A 6 2.50 -24.92 -44.66
CA SER A 6 1.42 -25.22 -43.74
C SER A 6 0.67 -23.96 -43.32
N SER A 7 -0.60 -24.11 -42.98
CA SER A 7 -1.22 -23.30 -41.92
C SER A 7 -2.42 -24.04 -41.34
N ASP A 8 -2.10 -24.99 -40.47
CA ASP A 8 -2.94 -25.28 -39.31
C ASP A 8 -3.13 -23.96 -38.54
N SER A 9 -4.37 -23.52 -38.39
CA SER A 9 -4.73 -22.45 -37.48
C SER A 9 -5.84 -22.96 -36.58
N ASP A 10 -5.41 -23.67 -35.53
CA ASP A 10 -6.20 -23.91 -34.33
C ASP A 10 -6.68 -22.55 -33.79
N ILE A 11 -7.99 -22.33 -33.90
CA ILE A 11 -8.68 -21.19 -33.31
C ILE A 11 -8.77 -21.44 -31.80
N ASP A 12 -7.83 -20.87 -31.07
CA ASP A 12 -7.80 -20.92 -29.61
C ASP A 12 -8.89 -19.98 -29.05
N LEU A 13 -10.03 -20.56 -28.67
CA LEU A 13 -11.14 -19.85 -28.03
C LEU A 13 -10.72 -19.29 -26.67
N PRO A 14 -11.07 -18.04 -26.31
CA PRO A 14 -10.64 -17.45 -25.05
C PRO A 14 -11.21 -18.22 -23.84
N ARG A 15 -10.29 -18.67 -22.96
CA ARG A 15 -10.62 -19.29 -21.67
C ARG A 15 -11.45 -18.32 -20.82
N LYS A 16 -12.71 -18.71 -20.56
CA LYS A 16 -13.60 -18.05 -19.59
C LYS A 16 -12.92 -17.96 -18.22
N THR A 17 -12.58 -16.75 -17.79
CA THR A 17 -12.12 -16.49 -16.42
C THR A 17 -13.31 -16.65 -15.47
N LYS A 18 -13.26 -17.66 -14.59
CA LYS A 18 -14.25 -17.84 -13.53
C LYS A 18 -14.15 -16.65 -12.58
N ARG A 19 -15.24 -15.86 -12.48
CA ARG A 19 -15.38 -14.79 -11.49
C ARG A 19 -15.27 -15.40 -10.10
N PHE A 20 -14.31 -14.90 -9.31
CA PHE A 20 -14.18 -15.23 -7.90
C PHE A 20 -15.34 -14.60 -7.14
N VAL A 21 -16.16 -15.42 -6.50
CA VAL A 21 -17.27 -14.99 -5.62
C VAL A 21 -16.79 -15.19 -4.18
N PRO A 22 -16.61 -14.13 -3.38
CA PRO A 22 -16.27 -14.31 -1.97
C PRO A 22 -17.45 -14.92 -1.19
N PRO A 23 -17.18 -15.73 -0.15
CA PRO A 23 -18.23 -16.36 0.64
C PRO A 23 -18.99 -15.33 1.48
N LYS A 24 -20.33 -15.48 1.52
CA LYS A 24 -21.23 -14.64 2.32
C LYS A 24 -20.94 -14.84 3.81
N LEU A 25 -20.50 -13.78 4.51
CA LEU A 25 -20.48 -13.77 5.97
C LEU A 25 -21.93 -13.77 6.49
N GLY A 26 -22.25 -14.75 7.32
CA GLY A 26 -23.52 -14.84 8.03
C GLY A 26 -23.67 -13.76 9.12
N PRO A 27 -24.87 -13.63 9.70
CA PRO A 27 -25.19 -12.55 10.62
C PRO A 27 -24.39 -12.66 11.93
N GLN A 28 -23.68 -11.58 12.27
CA GLN A 28 -22.98 -11.40 13.53
C GLN A 28 -24.02 -11.32 14.65
N LYS A 29 -24.01 -12.28 15.57
CA LYS A 29 -24.80 -12.22 16.80
C LYS A 29 -24.24 -11.10 17.67
N LYS A 30 -25.02 -10.04 17.89
CA LYS A 30 -24.73 -9.02 18.91
C LYS A 30 -24.75 -9.71 20.27
N LEU A 31 -23.58 -9.86 20.89
CA LEU A 31 -23.46 -10.22 22.29
C LEU A 31 -23.79 -8.95 23.08
N ALA A 32 -24.98 -8.90 23.68
CA ALA A 32 -25.38 -7.84 24.59
C ALA A 32 -24.53 -7.93 25.86
N LEU A 33 -23.88 -6.82 26.23
CA LEU A 33 -23.13 -6.70 27.47
C LEU A 33 -24.12 -6.28 28.58
N SER A 34 -24.30 -7.15 29.57
CA SER A 34 -25.09 -6.89 30.78
C SER A 34 -24.33 -5.95 31.75
N PRO A 35 -25.02 -5.14 32.59
CA PRO A 35 -24.41 -4.02 33.31
C PRO A 35 -23.77 -4.33 34.67
N ASP A 36 -23.65 -5.58 35.08
CA ASP A 36 -23.25 -5.92 36.45
C ASP A 36 -22.07 -6.88 36.45
N ASP A 37 -20.85 -6.35 36.62
CA ASP A 37 -19.75 -7.08 37.28
C ASP A 37 -18.70 -6.08 37.84
N PRO A 38 -18.08 -6.43 38.97
CA PRO A 38 -17.53 -5.47 39.93
C PRO A 38 -16.12 -4.95 39.60
N GLU A 39 -15.85 -3.78 40.18
CA GLU A 39 -14.58 -3.05 40.30
C GLU A 39 -13.35 -3.98 40.33
N SER A 40 -12.52 -3.90 39.27
CA SER A 40 -11.25 -4.61 39.19
C SER A 40 -10.22 -3.99 40.14
N PRO A 41 -9.40 -4.79 40.84
CA PRO A 41 -8.47 -4.32 41.85
C PRO A 41 -7.33 -3.50 41.23
N GLU A 42 -6.95 -2.40 41.90
CA GLU A 42 -5.74 -1.64 41.59
C GLU A 42 -4.51 -2.54 41.69
N ILE A 43 -3.88 -2.84 40.56
CA ILE A 43 -2.62 -3.56 40.48
C ILE A 43 -1.51 -2.54 40.69
N SER A 44 -0.82 -2.61 41.83
CA SER A 44 0.39 -1.85 42.14
C SER A 44 1.48 -2.11 41.10
N GLU A 45 2.20 -1.07 40.71
CA GLU A 45 3.18 -1.01 39.60
C GLU A 45 4.43 -1.93 39.73
N ASP A 46 4.45 -2.88 40.68
CA ASP A 46 5.64 -3.66 41.05
C ASP A 46 5.85 -4.98 40.26
N GLU A 47 4.96 -5.37 39.35
CA GLU A 47 5.12 -6.60 38.53
C GLU A 47 5.23 -6.35 37.01
N LEU A 48 5.93 -5.29 36.59
CA LEU A 48 6.31 -5.14 35.18
C LEU A 48 7.56 -5.99 34.89
N PRO A 49 7.61 -6.79 33.80
CA PRO A 49 8.80 -7.53 33.41
C PRO A 49 10.01 -6.59 33.30
N PRO A 50 11.22 -7.04 33.70
CA PRO A 50 12.38 -6.16 33.79
C PRO A 50 12.64 -5.50 32.44
N LYS A 51 12.60 -4.16 32.44
CA LYS A 51 12.91 -3.33 31.27
C LYS A 51 14.29 -3.72 30.74
N PRO A 52 14.50 -3.74 29.41
CA PRO A 52 15.79 -4.10 28.84
C PRO A 52 16.88 -3.18 29.40
N HIS A 53 17.92 -3.77 30.01
CA HIS A 53 19.04 -3.05 30.58
C HIS A 53 19.69 -2.18 29.50
N LYS A 54 19.57 -0.85 29.61
CA LYS A 54 20.13 0.15 28.68
C LYS A 54 21.67 0.18 28.68
N ASN A 55 22.30 -0.61 29.55
CA ASN A 55 23.70 -0.47 29.93
C ASN A 55 24.61 -1.52 29.26
N THR A 56 24.04 -2.45 28.49
CA THR A 56 24.79 -3.58 27.88
C THR A 56 25.74 -3.16 26.76
N LEU A 57 25.64 -1.92 26.27
CA LEU A 57 26.53 -1.40 25.23
C LEU A 57 27.81 -0.75 25.77
N SER A 58 27.84 -0.37 27.06
CA SER A 58 28.96 0.35 27.69
C SER A 58 29.85 -0.53 28.56
N GLU A 59 29.35 -1.68 29.01
CA GLU A 59 30.11 -2.62 29.86
C GLU A 59 30.78 -3.70 28.99
N SER A 60 32.05 -3.99 29.26
CA SER A 60 32.80 -5.01 28.52
C SER A 60 32.23 -6.40 28.83
N ILE A 61 31.96 -7.18 27.78
CA ILE A 61 31.43 -8.55 27.90
C ILE A 61 32.38 -9.47 28.68
N LEU A 62 33.68 -9.14 28.70
CA LEU A 62 34.76 -9.88 29.39
C LEU A 62 35.04 -9.38 30.81
N ASP A 63 34.16 -8.56 31.39
CA ASP A 63 34.31 -8.17 32.80
C ASP A 63 34.06 -9.38 33.73
N SER A 64 34.82 -9.44 34.83
CA SER A 64 34.73 -10.53 35.82
C SER A 64 33.34 -10.62 36.48
N ASN A 65 32.57 -9.53 36.47
CA ASN A 65 31.21 -9.48 36.97
C ASN A 65 30.15 -9.89 35.93
N SER A 66 30.52 -10.02 34.65
CA SER A 66 29.61 -10.46 33.59
C SER A 66 29.18 -11.91 33.80
N VAL A 67 27.86 -12.13 33.89
CA VAL A 67 27.27 -13.46 34.00
C VAL A 67 27.71 -14.34 32.82
N GLY A 68 27.75 -13.77 31.61
CA GLY A 68 28.19 -14.47 30.40
C GLY A 68 29.64 -14.94 30.49
N PHE A 69 30.54 -14.10 31.00
CA PHE A 69 31.94 -14.45 31.19
C PHE A 69 32.11 -15.59 32.22
N LYS A 70 31.38 -15.54 33.35
CA LYS A 70 31.39 -16.62 34.36
C LYS A 70 30.88 -17.95 33.79
N ILE A 71 29.86 -17.93 32.93
CA ILE A 71 29.37 -19.13 32.23
C ILE A 71 30.45 -19.67 31.29
N MET A 72 31.08 -18.82 30.47
CA MET A 72 32.15 -19.23 29.55
C MET A 72 33.34 -19.83 30.30
N GLN A 73 33.74 -19.24 31.43
CA GLN A 73 34.84 -19.76 32.26
C GLN A 73 34.53 -21.16 32.81
N LYS A 74 33.30 -21.40 33.26
CA LYS A 74 32.85 -22.74 33.69
C LYS A 74 32.87 -23.77 32.56
N MET A 75 32.75 -23.33 31.30
CA MET A 75 32.86 -24.16 30.11
C MET A 75 34.31 -24.32 29.60
N GLY A 76 35.30 -23.83 30.34
CA GLY A 76 36.71 -24.00 30.03
C GLY A 76 37.34 -22.88 29.19
N PHE A 77 36.68 -21.72 29.08
CA PHE A 77 37.26 -20.53 28.46
C PHE A 77 38.19 -19.77 29.42
N SER A 78 39.31 -19.24 28.90
CA SER A 78 40.26 -18.38 29.63
C SER A 78 40.40 -17.02 28.94
N MET A 79 40.77 -15.95 29.67
CA MET A 79 40.81 -14.57 29.14
C MET A 79 41.76 -14.37 27.95
N ASP A 80 42.80 -15.21 27.85
CA ASP A 80 43.75 -15.20 26.74
C ASP A 80 43.49 -16.31 25.71
N GLY A 81 42.40 -17.06 25.89
CA GLY A 81 42.03 -18.20 25.08
C GLY A 81 41.22 -17.83 23.83
N ARG A 82 41.37 -18.65 22.78
CA ARG A 82 40.48 -18.67 21.62
C ARG A 82 39.47 -19.80 21.81
N LEU A 83 38.25 -19.63 21.31
CA LEU A 83 37.29 -20.73 21.28
C LEU A 83 37.65 -21.75 20.18
N GLY A 84 37.52 -23.04 20.48
CA GLY A 84 37.79 -24.14 19.54
C GLY A 84 39.10 -24.89 19.83
N ALA A 85 39.59 -25.65 18.84
CA ALA A 85 40.78 -26.48 18.99
C ALA A 85 42.02 -25.63 19.34
N LYS A 86 42.81 -26.10 20.32
CA LYS A 86 43.95 -25.36 20.91
C LYS A 86 45.00 -24.85 19.91
N HIS A 87 45.06 -25.44 18.72
CA HIS A 87 46.04 -25.11 17.68
C HIS A 87 45.40 -24.58 16.38
N ASN A 88 44.22 -23.94 16.44
CA ASN A 88 43.71 -23.23 15.27
C ASN A 88 44.26 -21.80 15.22
N PRO A 89 45.27 -21.50 14.37
CA PRO A 89 45.83 -20.15 14.25
C PRO A 89 44.82 -19.12 13.71
N ASN A 90 43.73 -19.58 13.09
CA ASN A 90 42.74 -18.76 12.40
C ASN A 90 41.48 -18.43 13.26
N ALA A 91 41.43 -18.86 14.53
CA ALA A 91 40.27 -18.56 15.38
C ALA A 91 40.22 -17.05 15.72
N LEU A 92 39.09 -16.37 15.64
CA LEU A 92 39.04 -14.94 15.96
C LEU A 92 39.07 -14.71 17.48
N ARG A 93 39.87 -13.75 17.95
CA ARG A 93 39.87 -13.29 19.36
C ARG A 93 38.82 -12.19 19.59
N GLU A 94 38.64 -11.36 18.59
CA GLU A 94 37.80 -10.16 18.66
C GLU A 94 36.57 -10.30 17.76
N PRO A 95 35.44 -9.67 18.12
CA PRO A 95 34.26 -9.64 17.27
C PRO A 95 34.56 -9.02 15.89
N LEU A 96 33.91 -9.54 14.85
CA LEU A 96 34.03 -8.98 13.51
C LEU A 96 33.40 -7.57 13.43
N PRO A 97 34.13 -6.56 12.93
CA PRO A 97 33.58 -5.21 12.79
C PRO A 97 32.55 -5.17 11.65
N ILE A 98 31.27 -4.98 12.00
CA ILE A 98 30.20 -4.79 11.00
C ILE A 98 30.18 -3.32 10.57
N LYS A 99 30.48 -3.05 9.28
CA LYS A 99 30.33 -1.73 8.69
C LYS A 99 28.84 -1.42 8.46
N LYS A 100 28.21 -0.68 9.37
CA LYS A 100 26.84 -0.18 9.16
C LYS A 100 26.81 0.75 7.94
N ARG A 101 26.04 0.39 6.90
CA ARG A 101 25.81 1.27 5.74
C ARG A 101 24.84 2.37 6.16
N LYS A 102 25.19 3.63 5.88
CA LYS A 102 24.39 4.80 6.28
C LYS A 102 23.19 5.07 5.37
N VAL A 103 23.13 4.46 4.17
CA VAL A 103 22.15 4.81 3.13
C VAL A 103 21.77 3.56 2.34
N ASN A 104 20.53 3.52 1.82
CA ASN A 104 19.97 2.53 0.90
C ASN A 104 20.69 2.53 -0.47
N SER A 105 22.00 2.39 -0.45
CA SER A 105 22.84 2.18 -1.63
C SER A 105 22.86 0.68 -1.91
N GLY A 106 22.64 0.29 -3.16
CA GLY A 106 22.64 -1.11 -3.58
C GLY A 106 23.93 -1.85 -3.21
N ILE A 107 23.93 -3.17 -3.39
CA ILE A 107 25.02 -4.06 -2.95
C ILE A 107 26.38 -3.66 -3.54
N VAL A 108 26.40 -3.04 -4.72
CA VAL A 108 27.61 -2.54 -5.37
C VAL A 108 28.15 -1.31 -4.64
N PRO A 109 29.42 -1.31 -4.18
CA PRO A 109 30.06 -0.12 -3.65
C PRO A 109 30.39 0.82 -4.82
N SER A 110 29.53 1.81 -5.07
CA SER A 110 29.88 2.91 -5.96
C SER A 110 31.07 3.65 -5.35
N LYS A 111 32.26 3.47 -5.92
CA LYS A 111 33.38 4.39 -5.72
C LYS A 111 32.87 5.77 -6.15
N THR A 112 32.50 6.59 -5.17
CA THR A 112 32.30 8.04 -5.35
C THR A 112 31.53 8.40 -6.63
N VAL A 113 30.22 8.20 -6.62
CA VAL A 113 29.40 9.31 -7.10
C VAL A 113 29.30 10.24 -5.89
N GLN A 114 30.31 11.09 -5.72
CA GLN A 114 30.03 12.37 -5.11
C GLN A 114 29.02 12.99 -6.06
N LEU A 115 27.73 12.81 -5.77
CA LEU A 115 26.69 13.67 -6.31
C LEU A 115 27.05 15.04 -5.75
N GLN A 116 27.94 15.72 -6.47
CA GLN A 116 28.12 17.15 -6.37
C GLN A 116 26.70 17.71 -6.46
N ASN A 117 26.43 18.73 -5.66
CA ASN A 117 25.19 19.51 -5.63
C ASN A 117 24.99 20.27 -6.96
N ALA A 118 25.09 19.57 -8.09
CA ALA A 118 24.86 20.06 -9.43
C ALA A 118 23.34 20.06 -9.62
N ASP A 119 22.80 21.28 -9.63
CA ASP A 119 21.47 21.66 -10.07
C ASP A 119 20.29 21.22 -9.19
N SER A 120 20.26 21.76 -7.97
CA SER A 120 19.09 21.71 -7.07
C SER A 120 17.79 22.16 -7.78
N ALA A 121 17.87 23.13 -8.70
CA ALA A 121 16.74 23.59 -9.51
C ALA A 121 16.28 22.55 -10.57
N HIS A 122 17.20 21.87 -11.25
CA HIS A 122 16.85 20.84 -12.24
C HIS A 122 16.30 19.57 -11.57
N SER A 123 16.84 19.23 -10.40
CA SER A 123 16.32 18.16 -9.53
C SER A 123 14.94 18.48 -8.96
N ALA A 124 14.71 19.72 -8.50
CA ALA A 124 13.39 20.17 -8.04
C ALA A 124 12.34 20.17 -9.16
N ALA A 125 12.66 20.69 -10.35
CA ALA A 125 11.76 20.68 -11.50
C ALA A 125 11.43 19.25 -11.96
N TYR A 126 12.44 18.37 -12.01
CA TYR A 126 12.24 16.95 -12.33
C TYR A 126 11.33 16.26 -11.30
N THR A 127 11.61 16.45 -10.00
CA THR A 127 10.77 15.86 -8.95
C THR A 127 9.34 16.40 -8.96
N GLN A 128 9.15 17.70 -9.20
CA GLN A 128 7.83 18.32 -9.33
C GLN A 128 7.06 17.78 -10.54
N SER A 129 7.71 17.67 -11.70
CA SER A 129 7.12 17.09 -12.92
C SER A 129 6.72 15.62 -12.72
N ARG A 130 7.54 14.83 -12.02
CA ARG A 130 7.20 13.44 -11.67
C ARG A 130 6.02 13.35 -10.71
N LYS A 131 5.96 14.25 -9.70
CA LYS A 131 4.84 14.33 -8.76
C LYS A 131 3.54 14.71 -9.47
N SER A 132 3.56 15.73 -10.34
CA SER A 132 2.37 16.15 -11.09
C SER A 132 1.92 15.06 -12.07
N ALA A 133 2.84 14.40 -12.78
CA ALA A 133 2.49 13.29 -13.66
C ALA A 133 1.85 12.11 -12.90
N LEU A 134 2.31 11.84 -11.67
CA LEU A 134 1.70 10.82 -10.81
C LEU A 134 0.31 11.24 -10.32
N ALA A 135 0.14 12.51 -9.91
CA ALA A 135 -1.16 13.06 -9.53
C ALA A 135 -2.18 13.03 -10.69
N VAL A 136 -1.74 13.32 -11.92
CA VAL A 136 -2.56 13.18 -13.13
C VAL A 136 -2.93 11.71 -13.36
N ARG A 137 -1.98 10.78 -13.28
CA ARG A 137 -2.28 9.35 -13.42
C ARG A 137 -3.28 8.86 -12.37
N GLU A 138 -3.14 9.31 -11.13
CA GLU A 138 -4.04 8.96 -10.05
C GLU A 138 -5.45 9.52 -10.29
N SER A 139 -5.57 10.81 -10.58
CA SER A 139 -6.86 11.46 -10.88
C SER A 139 -7.54 10.84 -12.10
N THR A 140 -6.82 10.59 -13.20
CA THR A 140 -7.39 9.90 -14.37
C THR A 140 -7.87 8.48 -14.07
N SER A 141 -7.17 7.74 -13.20
CA SER A 141 -7.64 6.41 -12.76
C SER A 141 -8.92 6.53 -11.94
N MET A 142 -8.99 7.50 -11.03
CA MET A 142 -10.15 7.74 -10.19
C MET A 142 -11.38 8.16 -11.01
N ILE A 143 -11.20 9.09 -11.96
CA ILE A 143 -12.26 9.55 -12.87
C ILE A 143 -12.88 8.35 -13.59
N ARG A 144 -12.08 7.48 -14.21
CA ARG A 144 -12.60 6.31 -14.94
C ARG A 144 -13.42 5.38 -14.05
N LYS A 145 -12.99 5.15 -12.80
CA LYS A 145 -13.73 4.33 -11.84
C LYS A 145 -15.07 4.98 -11.47
N LEU A 146 -15.07 6.29 -11.24
CA LEU A 146 -16.29 7.04 -10.90
C LEU A 146 -17.26 7.14 -12.08
N GLN A 147 -16.76 7.37 -13.29
CA GLN A 147 -17.58 7.39 -14.50
C GLN A 147 -18.31 6.06 -14.69
N LYS A 148 -17.57 4.94 -14.59
CA LYS A 148 -18.15 3.60 -14.64
C LYS A 148 -19.22 3.40 -13.56
N PHE A 149 -18.90 3.74 -12.31
CA PHE A 149 -19.84 3.63 -11.20
C PHE A 149 -21.11 4.46 -11.41
N CYS A 150 -20.98 5.70 -11.89
CA CYS A 150 -22.12 6.57 -12.17
C CYS A 150 -22.96 6.05 -13.33
N PHE A 151 -22.31 5.54 -14.38
CA PHE A 151 -23.00 4.97 -15.54
C PHE A 151 -23.85 3.76 -15.15
N GLU A 152 -23.31 2.87 -14.31
CA GLU A 152 -24.04 1.72 -13.77
C GLU A 152 -25.14 2.14 -12.79
N SER A 153 -24.85 3.07 -11.87
CA SER A 153 -25.79 3.48 -10.81
C SER A 153 -26.94 4.35 -11.32
N SER A 154 -26.72 5.13 -12.39
CA SER A 154 -27.75 5.98 -13.00
C SER A 154 -28.72 5.19 -13.88
N GLY A 155 -28.40 3.94 -14.21
CA GLY A 155 -29.16 3.13 -15.17
C GLY A 155 -28.91 3.52 -16.62
N ASP A 156 -27.94 4.41 -16.90
CA ASP A 156 -27.59 4.81 -18.26
C ASP A 156 -27.01 3.65 -19.09
N ASP A 157 -26.45 2.63 -18.43
CA ASP A 157 -26.08 1.35 -19.07
C ASP A 157 -27.26 0.67 -19.74
N SER A 158 -28.37 0.54 -19.01
CA SER A 158 -29.60 -0.05 -19.56
C SER A 158 -30.20 0.79 -20.68
N ARG A 159 -30.09 2.12 -20.57
CA ARG A 159 -30.56 3.08 -21.59
C ARG A 159 -29.75 2.98 -22.87
N LEU A 160 -28.43 2.89 -22.77
CA LEU A 160 -27.54 2.69 -23.91
C LEU A 160 -27.84 1.36 -24.62
N VAL A 161 -28.03 0.27 -23.85
CA VAL A 161 -28.41 -1.04 -24.40
C VAL A 161 -29.79 -1.01 -25.07
N ALA A 162 -30.70 -0.16 -24.60
CA ALA A 162 -32.01 0.05 -25.23
C ALA A 162 -31.95 0.85 -26.55
N GLY A 163 -30.76 1.30 -26.96
CA GLY A 163 -30.54 2.01 -28.23
C GLY A 163 -30.79 3.52 -28.15
N GLU A 164 -30.78 4.10 -26.95
CA GLU A 164 -30.87 5.55 -26.78
C GLU A 164 -29.58 6.26 -27.25
N ASP A 165 -29.72 7.49 -27.75
CA ASP A 165 -28.60 8.27 -28.26
C ASP A 165 -27.59 8.60 -27.15
N ILE A 166 -26.30 8.41 -27.44
CA ILE A 166 -25.18 8.66 -26.50
C ILE A 166 -25.18 10.12 -26.00
N ASP A 167 -25.66 11.05 -26.81
CA ASP A 167 -25.69 12.47 -26.44
C ASP A 167 -26.75 12.82 -25.38
N LEU A 168 -27.67 11.89 -25.09
CA LEU A 168 -28.63 12.01 -23.98
C LEU A 168 -28.04 11.52 -22.65
N ILE A 169 -26.91 10.82 -22.67
CA ILE A 169 -26.19 10.39 -21.47
C ILE A 169 -25.53 11.60 -20.81
N ASN A 170 -25.47 11.58 -19.48
CA ASN A 170 -24.88 12.66 -18.69
C ASN A 170 -23.45 12.97 -19.16
N PRO A 171 -23.12 14.25 -19.44
CA PRO A 171 -21.80 14.66 -19.89
C PRO A 171 -20.63 14.16 -19.03
N LEU A 172 -20.81 14.00 -17.71
CA LEU A 172 -19.74 13.62 -16.78
C LEU A 172 -19.16 12.22 -17.07
N TRP A 173 -19.97 11.31 -17.58
CA TRP A 173 -19.57 9.94 -17.96
C TRP A 173 -19.94 9.55 -19.40
N ARG A 174 -20.36 10.51 -20.22
CA ARG A 174 -20.65 10.28 -21.65
C ARG A 174 -19.45 9.72 -22.40
N GLU A 175 -18.26 10.23 -22.10
CA GLU A 175 -17.01 9.76 -22.70
C GLU A 175 -16.72 8.29 -22.36
N PHE A 176 -17.15 7.82 -21.18
CA PHE A 176 -17.11 6.40 -20.84
C PHE A 176 -18.10 5.60 -21.69
N ALA A 177 -19.34 6.07 -21.85
CA ALA A 177 -20.34 5.42 -22.69
C ALA A 177 -19.92 5.35 -24.18
N ARG A 178 -19.27 6.40 -24.72
CA ARG A 178 -18.71 6.36 -26.09
C ARG A 178 -17.72 5.22 -26.28
N LYS A 179 -16.88 4.99 -25.26
CA LYS A 179 -15.89 3.92 -25.28
C LYS A 179 -16.49 2.51 -25.18
N GLU A 180 -17.65 2.36 -24.56
CA GLU A 180 -18.37 1.08 -24.53
C GLU A 180 -18.98 0.74 -25.90
N VAL A 181 -19.39 1.75 -26.69
CA VAL A 181 -19.92 1.55 -28.06
C VAL A 181 -18.79 1.38 -29.08
N ASP A 182 -17.78 2.23 -29.00
CA ASP A 182 -16.59 2.21 -29.87
C ASP A 182 -15.33 2.02 -29.00
N PRO A 183 -14.83 0.77 -28.86
CA PRO A 183 -13.68 0.48 -28.01
C PRO A 183 -12.38 1.11 -28.52
N ASP A 184 -12.32 1.45 -29.81
CA ASP A 184 -11.18 2.11 -30.46
C ASP A 184 -11.26 3.64 -30.36
N HIS A 185 -12.35 4.17 -29.78
CA HIS A 185 -12.50 5.60 -29.55
C HIS A 185 -11.33 6.14 -28.73
N ALA A 186 -10.64 7.14 -29.29
CA ALA A 186 -9.49 7.75 -28.65
C ALA A 186 -9.91 8.35 -27.30
N PRO A 187 -9.20 8.02 -26.20
CA PRO A 187 -9.54 8.57 -24.89
C PRO A 187 -9.35 10.08 -24.90
N THR A 188 -10.42 10.81 -24.57
CA THR A 188 -10.35 12.26 -24.40
C THR A 188 -9.48 12.61 -23.19
N PRO A 189 -8.67 13.68 -23.27
CA PRO A 189 -7.93 14.18 -22.13
C PRO A 189 -8.89 14.52 -20.98
N VAL A 190 -8.71 13.83 -19.86
CA VAL A 190 -9.48 14.02 -18.63
C VAL A 190 -8.87 15.18 -17.85
N ASP A 191 -9.71 16.12 -17.47
CA ASP A 191 -9.30 17.29 -16.70
C ASP A 191 -9.43 17.05 -15.19
N VAL A 192 -8.64 17.80 -14.40
CA VAL A 192 -8.67 17.74 -12.93
C VAL A 192 -10.01 18.22 -12.37
N GLU A 193 -10.66 19.17 -13.03
CA GLU A 193 -11.97 19.69 -12.62
C GLU A 193 -13.05 18.61 -12.69
N GLN A 194 -12.96 17.73 -13.70
CA GLN A 194 -13.90 16.61 -13.89
C GLN A 194 -13.91 15.65 -12.69
N LEU A 195 -12.78 15.43 -12.03
CA LEU A 195 -12.74 14.63 -10.81
C LEU A 195 -13.55 15.29 -9.70
N THR A 196 -13.42 16.60 -9.53
CA THR A 196 -14.14 17.34 -8.49
C THR A 196 -15.66 17.35 -8.73
N ASP A 197 -16.08 17.50 -9.99
CA ASP A 197 -17.49 17.43 -10.36
C ASP A 197 -18.08 16.04 -10.12
N LEU A 198 -17.35 14.98 -10.51
CA LEU A 198 -17.76 13.60 -10.26
C LEU A 198 -17.85 13.31 -8.76
N LEU A 199 -16.87 13.72 -7.96
CA LEU A 199 -16.90 13.55 -6.50
C LEU A 199 -18.09 14.26 -5.88
N ARG A 200 -18.36 15.50 -6.29
CA ARG A 200 -19.50 16.27 -5.81
C ARG A 200 -20.82 15.58 -6.14
N TYR A 201 -20.97 15.15 -7.40
CA TYR A 201 -22.16 14.45 -7.86
C TYR A 201 -22.37 13.14 -7.08
N VAL A 202 -21.37 12.26 -7.06
CA VAL A 202 -21.47 10.95 -6.42
C VAL A 202 -21.81 11.05 -4.93
N ARG A 203 -21.25 12.04 -4.23
CA ARG A 203 -21.55 12.29 -2.82
C ARG A 203 -22.96 12.83 -2.61
N ALA A 204 -23.44 13.71 -3.48
CA ALA A 204 -24.78 14.32 -3.35
C ALA A 204 -25.91 13.36 -3.77
N THR A 205 -25.71 12.60 -4.84
CA THR A 205 -26.76 11.79 -5.46
C THR A 205 -26.79 10.35 -4.93
N TYR A 206 -25.62 9.78 -4.65
CA TYR A 206 -25.48 8.39 -4.23
C TYR A 206 -25.01 8.21 -2.80
N PHE A 207 -24.71 9.30 -2.09
CA PHE A 207 -24.10 9.26 -0.75
C PHE A 207 -22.92 8.30 -0.71
N TYR A 208 -22.09 8.28 -1.75
CA TYR A 208 -20.96 7.37 -1.86
C TYR A 208 -19.64 8.13 -1.72
N CYS A 209 -18.74 7.64 -0.86
CA CYS A 209 -17.39 8.16 -0.79
C CYS A 209 -16.41 7.13 -1.37
N PRO A 210 -15.71 7.44 -2.49
CA PRO A 210 -14.73 6.51 -3.07
C PRO A 210 -13.48 6.33 -2.22
N TYR A 211 -13.20 7.26 -1.30
CA TYR A 211 -12.06 7.19 -0.40
C TYR A 211 -12.36 6.34 0.84
N CYS A 212 -13.57 6.41 1.40
CA CYS A 212 -14.03 5.47 2.43
C CYS A 212 -14.34 4.08 1.86
N GLY A 213 -14.73 4.01 0.58
CA GLY A 213 -15.18 2.77 -0.06
C GLY A 213 -16.57 2.31 0.37
N ILE A 214 -17.39 3.20 0.93
CA ILE A 214 -18.71 2.88 1.52
C ILE A 214 -19.77 3.83 0.96
N LYS A 215 -20.99 3.29 0.80
CA LYS A 215 -22.21 4.04 0.51
C LYS A 215 -22.96 4.26 1.82
N PHE A 216 -23.30 5.51 2.10
CA PHE A 216 -24.03 5.97 3.27
C PHE A 216 -25.54 5.93 3.00
N GLU A 217 -26.34 5.96 4.07
CA GLU A 217 -27.79 5.89 3.95
C GLU A 217 -28.38 7.22 3.46
N ASP A 218 -27.88 8.32 4.00
CA ASP A 218 -28.32 9.67 3.69
C ASP A 218 -27.17 10.69 3.74
N PHE A 219 -27.51 11.96 3.52
CA PHE A 219 -26.55 13.06 3.52
C PHE A 219 -25.98 13.32 4.92
N ASP A 220 -26.79 13.16 5.97
CA ASP A 220 -26.38 13.44 7.33
C ASP A 220 -25.38 12.36 7.81
N ASP A 221 -25.65 11.09 7.52
CA ASP A 221 -24.76 9.94 7.74
C ASP A 221 -23.43 10.12 7.02
N LEU A 222 -23.46 10.56 5.75
CA LEU A 222 -22.26 10.92 5.00
C LEU A 222 -21.48 12.04 5.70
N SER A 223 -22.16 13.08 6.21
CA SER A 223 -21.50 14.23 6.84
C SER A 223 -20.88 13.90 8.20
N LEU A 224 -21.48 12.98 8.96
CA LEU A 224 -21.03 12.59 10.29
C LEU A 224 -19.90 11.56 10.26
N HIS A 225 -19.92 10.66 9.28
CA HIS A 225 -18.99 9.52 9.23
C HIS A 225 -17.88 9.65 8.18
N CYS A 226 -18.02 10.52 7.18
CA CYS A 226 -16.97 10.74 6.18
C CYS A 226 -16.05 11.90 6.60
N PRO A 227 -14.71 11.68 6.73
CA PRO A 227 -13.76 12.71 7.14
C PRO A 227 -13.74 13.97 6.25
N GLY A 228 -14.07 13.83 4.97
CA GLY A 228 -14.15 14.95 4.03
C GLY A 228 -14.40 14.51 2.58
N PRO A 229 -14.46 15.46 1.63
CA PRO A 229 -14.67 15.16 0.22
C PRO A 229 -13.39 14.84 -0.55
N SER A 230 -12.21 15.17 0.00
CA SER A 230 -10.93 15.03 -0.69
C SER A 230 -10.17 13.79 -0.25
N LYS A 231 -9.16 13.39 -1.03
CA LYS A 231 -8.25 12.30 -0.65
C LYS A 231 -7.47 12.64 0.61
N GLU A 232 -7.13 13.91 0.82
CA GLU A 232 -6.27 14.37 1.92
C GLU A 232 -6.94 14.21 3.29
N ASP A 233 -8.27 14.25 3.32
CA ASP A 233 -9.07 14.07 4.54
C ASP A 233 -9.07 12.61 5.03
N HIS A 234 -8.64 11.66 4.19
CA HIS A 234 -8.66 10.23 4.49
C HIS A 234 -7.24 9.73 4.73
N PRO A 235 -6.85 9.46 5.99
CA PRO A 235 -5.56 8.83 6.28
C PRO A 235 -5.61 7.37 5.82
N ILE A 236 -4.99 7.08 4.68
CA ILE A 236 -4.76 5.73 4.14
C ILE A 236 -3.28 5.37 4.32
#